data_AF-A0A3D1CJ17-F1
#
_entry.id   AF-A0A3D1CJ17-F1
#
_cell.length_a   1.000
_cell.length_b   1.000
_cell.length_c   1.000
_cell.angle_alpha   90.00
_cell.angle_beta   90.00
_cell.angle_gamma   90.00
#
_symmetry.space_group_name_H-M   'P 1'
#
loop_
_entity.id
_entity.type
_entity.pdbx_description
1 polymer ?
#
loop_
_entity_poly.entity_id
_entity_poly.type
_entity_poly.pdbx_seq_one_letter_code
_entity_poly.pdbx_strand_id
1 'polypeptide(L)'
;MPRPVIQLLLFAGLMIMLALSWRYLIESGFITTSRIEKLLTHVAQIKHAPWLFPAILLSYLLLLTVMFPLTILVVVTGFLFSPWWAIFYATVATLCSSALSYWIGHVLGRSTIEK
;
A
#
# COMPACT_ATOMS: atom_id res chain seq x y z
N MET A 1 -17.27 19.96 23.12
CA MET A 1 -16.04 19.14 23.13
C MET A 1 -14.87 19.97 22.62
N PRO A 2 -13.66 19.84 23.18
CA PRO A 2 -12.49 20.54 22.64
C PRO A 2 -12.25 20.08 21.19
N ARG A 3 -11.91 21.01 20.29
CA ARG A 3 -11.53 20.73 18.88
C ARG A 3 -10.57 19.53 18.71
N PRO A 4 -9.51 19.34 19.54
CA PRO A 4 -8.61 18.19 19.40
C PRO A 4 -9.29 16.84 19.67
N VAL A 5 -10.31 16.80 20.54
CA VAL A 5 -11.03 15.55 20.85
C VAL A 5 -11.86 15.08 19.65
N ILE A 6 -12.49 16.02 18.93
CA ILE A 6 -13.26 15.69 17.72
C ILE A 6 -12.32 15.18 16.62
N GLN A 7 -11.17 15.82 16.41
CA GLN A 7 -10.18 15.39 15.43
C GLN A 7 -9.63 13.98 15.75
N LEU A 8 -9.35 13.71 17.03
CA LEU A 8 -8.91 12.39 17.48
C LEU A 8 -9.97 11.32 17.23
N LEU A 9 -11.24 11.60 17.54
CA LEU A 9 -12.35 10.69 17.29
C LEU A 9 -12.56 10.43 15.79
N LEU A 10 -12.46 11.45 14.95
CA LEU A 10 -12.55 11.30 13.49
C LEU A 10 -11.40 10.44 12.94
N PHE A 11 -10.17 10.67 13.40
CA PHE A 11 -9.02 9.88 13.02
C PHE A 11 -9.16 8.42 13.46
N ALA A 12 -9.56 8.18 14.72
CA ALA A 12 -9.82 6.85 15.22
C ALA A 12 -10.94 6.14 14.42
N GLY A 13 -12.03 6.84 14.10
CA GLY A 13 -13.10 6.34 13.25
C GLY A 13 -12.61 5.95 11.86
N LEU A 14 -11.79 6.80 11.22
CA LEU A 14 -11.17 6.52 9.93
C LEU A 14 -10.31 5.26 9.98
N MET A 15 -9.47 5.11 11.00
CA MET A 15 -8.63 3.93 11.19
C MET A 15 -9.45 2.65 11.36
N ILE A 16 -10.53 2.70 12.15
CA ILE A 16 -11.45 1.56 12.31
C ILE A 16 -12.11 1.21 10.97
N MET A 17 -12.59 2.21 10.22
CA MET A 17 -13.21 1.99 8.91
C MET A 17 -12.23 1.35 7.91
N LEU A 18 -10.97 1.81 7.86
CA LEU A 18 -9.93 1.20 7.02
C LEU A 18 -9.67 -0.25 7.45
N ALA A 19 -9.52 -0.51 8.75
CA ALA A 19 -9.27 -1.86 9.26
C ALA A 19 -10.43 -2.82 8.92
N LEU A 20 -11.68 -2.38 9.10
CA LEU A 20 -12.87 -3.16 8.75
C LEU A 20 -12.97 -3.39 7.23
N SER A 21 -12.59 -2.40 6.42
CA SER A 21 -12.56 -2.54 4.96
C SER A 21 -11.61 -3.65 4.53
N TRP A 22 -10.40 -3.70 5.10
CA TRP A 22 -9.43 -4.76 4.82
C TRP A 22 -9.90 -6.12 5.26
N ARG A 23 -10.45 -6.21 6.47
CA ARG A 23 -11.03 -7.45 6.99
C ARG A 23 -12.15 -7.95 6.08
N TYR A 24 -13.05 -7.05 5.66
CA TYR A 24 -14.12 -7.38 4.73
C TYR A 24 -13.58 -7.87 3.40
N LEU A 25 -12.56 -7.22 2.81
CA LEU A 25 -11.95 -7.67 1.54
C LEU A 25 -11.36 -9.08 1.61
N ILE A 26 -10.80 -9.45 2.76
CA ILE A 26 -10.26 -10.79 3.01
C ILE A 26 -11.41 -11.79 3.19
N GLU A 27 -12.37 -11.51 4.06
CA GLU A 27 -13.50 -12.40 4.36
C GLU A 27 -14.43 -12.62 3.16
N SER A 28 -14.63 -11.59 2.33
CA SER A 28 -15.46 -11.65 1.13
C SER A 28 -14.82 -12.38 -0.05
N GLY A 29 -13.58 -12.87 0.09
CA GLY A 29 -12.89 -13.60 -0.98
C GLY A 29 -12.44 -12.73 -2.16
N PHE A 30 -12.30 -11.41 -1.96
CA PHE A 30 -11.70 -10.54 -2.97
C PHE A 30 -10.17 -10.71 -3.01
N ILE A 31 -9.55 -10.98 -1.86
CA ILE A 31 -8.14 -11.36 -1.75
C ILE A 31 -8.05 -12.88 -1.57
N THR A 32 -8.17 -13.62 -2.68
CA THR A 32 -8.06 -15.09 -2.71
C THR A 32 -6.89 -15.51 -3.60
N THR A 33 -6.25 -16.63 -3.27
CA THR A 33 -5.15 -17.23 -4.04
C THR A 33 -5.47 -17.30 -5.53
N SER A 34 -6.68 -17.74 -5.90
CA SER A 34 -7.12 -17.85 -7.30
C SER A 34 -7.18 -16.51 -8.06
N ARG A 35 -7.51 -15.40 -7.39
CA ARG A 35 -7.52 -14.07 -8.00
C ARG A 35 -6.10 -13.52 -8.14
N ILE A 36 -5.25 -13.77 -7.13
CA ILE A 36 -3.83 -13.41 -7.18
C ILE A 36 -3.13 -14.18 -8.31
N GLU A 37 -3.39 -15.48 -8.44
CA GLU A 37 -2.87 -16.31 -9.54
C GLU A 37 -3.33 -15.78 -10.90
N LYS A 38 -4.62 -15.45 -11.06
CA LYS A 38 -5.12 -14.81 -12.29
C LYS A 38 -4.44 -13.48 -12.57
N LEU A 39 -4.17 -12.67 -11.54
CA LEU A 39 -3.44 -11.42 -11.71
C LEU A 39 -1.99 -11.70 -12.15
N LEU A 40 -1.32 -12.65 -11.51
CA LEU A 40 0.05 -13.04 -11.85
C LEU A 40 0.14 -13.57 -13.28
N THR A 41 -0.82 -14.36 -13.77
CA THR A 41 -0.81 -14.82 -15.17
C THR A 41 -1.00 -13.68 -16.16
N HIS A 42 -1.86 -12.70 -15.85
CA HIS A 42 -2.02 -11.51 -16.69
C HIS A 42 -0.75 -10.65 -16.70
N VAL A 43 -0.15 -10.42 -15.53
CA VAL A 43 1.07 -9.61 -15.40
C VAL A 43 2.28 -10.34 -16.01
N ALA A 44 2.31 -11.67 -15.98
CA ALA A 44 3.37 -12.45 -16.64
C ALA A 44 3.42 -12.20 -18.16
N GLN A 45 2.27 -11.95 -18.81
CA GLN A 45 2.21 -11.61 -20.25
C GLN A 45 2.92 -10.30 -20.57
N ILE A 46 2.95 -9.37 -19.61
CA ILE A 46 3.55 -8.03 -19.75
C ILE A 46 4.84 -7.89 -18.93
N LYS A 47 5.44 -9.01 -18.49
CA LYS A 47 6.63 -9.02 -17.63
C LYS A 47 7.83 -8.28 -18.22
N HIS A 48 7.93 -8.26 -19.55
CA HIS A 48 9.02 -7.59 -20.27
C HIS A 48 8.72 -6.12 -20.57
N ALA A 49 7.55 -5.62 -20.21
CA ALA A 49 7.20 -4.25 -20.48
C ALA A 49 8.00 -3.31 -19.54
N PRO A 50 8.66 -2.27 -20.07
CA PRO A 50 9.49 -1.37 -19.25
C PRO A 50 8.68 -0.57 -18.23
N TRP A 51 7.37 -0.45 -18.43
CA TRP A 51 6.45 0.25 -17.52
C TRP A 51 6.00 -0.58 -16.32
N LEU A 52 6.31 -1.89 -16.28
CA LEU A 52 5.86 -2.77 -15.20
C LEU A 52 6.43 -2.35 -13.85
N PHE A 53 7.72 -2.02 -13.77
CA PHE A 53 8.33 -1.57 -12.52
C PHE A 53 7.70 -0.26 -12.00
N PRO A 54 7.53 0.80 -12.82
CA PRO A 54 6.76 1.98 -12.42
C PRO A 54 5.35 1.67 -11.91
N ALA A 55 4.63 0.75 -12.56
CA ALA A 55 3.29 0.35 -12.10
C ALA A 55 3.32 -0.33 -10.72
N ILE A 56 4.32 -1.19 -10.47
CA ILE A 56 4.50 -1.82 -9.16
C ILE A 56 4.88 -0.80 -8.11
N LEU A 57 5.83 0.09 -8.39
CA LEU A 57 6.19 1.19 -7.50
C LEU A 57 4.96 2.02 -7.13
N LEU A 58 4.17 2.42 -8.13
CA LEU A 58 2.94 3.19 -7.91
C LEU A 58 1.92 2.41 -7.08
N SER A 59 1.79 1.09 -7.29
CA SER A 59 0.92 0.25 -6.47
C SER A 59 1.34 0.23 -5.01
N TYR A 60 2.64 0.15 -4.70
CA TYR A 60 3.16 0.25 -3.33
C TYR A 60 2.81 1.60 -2.70
N LEU A 61 3.09 2.70 -3.41
CA LEU A 61 2.81 4.05 -2.92
C LEU A 61 1.34 4.23 -2.55
N LEU A 62 0.43 3.80 -3.43
CA LEU A 62 -1.01 3.99 -3.24
C LEU A 62 -1.58 3.04 -2.19
N LEU A 63 -1.26 1.75 -2.27
CA LEU A 63 -1.85 0.73 -1.42
C LEU A 63 -1.36 0.84 0.03
N LEU A 64 -0.08 1.12 0.25
CA LEU A 64 0.45 1.26 1.62
C LEU A 64 -0.06 2.54 2.31
N THR A 65 -0.36 3.60 1.55
CA THR A 65 -1.01 4.81 2.09
C THR A 65 -2.39 4.52 2.70
N VAL A 66 -3.09 3.51 2.18
CA VAL A 66 -4.40 3.06 2.70
C VAL A 66 -4.30 1.83 3.61
N MET A 67 -3.12 1.57 4.21
CA MET A 67 -2.86 0.46 5.13
C MET A 67 -3.02 -0.95 4.52
N PHE A 68 -2.83 -1.09 3.21
CA PHE A 68 -2.85 -2.42 2.56
C PHE A 68 -1.73 -3.32 3.14
N PRO A 69 -1.94 -4.65 3.26
CA PRO A 69 -0.94 -5.57 3.76
C PRO A 69 0.33 -5.63 2.88
N LEU A 70 1.44 -5.07 3.37
CA LEU A 70 2.75 -5.08 2.68
C LEU A 70 3.20 -6.48 2.26
N THR A 71 2.93 -7.49 3.09
CA THR A 71 3.31 -8.89 2.84
C THR A 71 2.75 -9.40 1.52
N ILE A 72 1.52 -9.04 1.16
CA ILE A 72 0.91 -9.44 -0.11
C ILE A 72 1.65 -8.81 -1.29
N LEU A 73 1.97 -7.51 -1.23
CA LEU A 73 2.71 -6.86 -2.31
C LEU A 73 4.10 -7.49 -2.51
N VAL A 74 4.80 -7.77 -1.41
CA VAL A 74 6.14 -8.39 -1.46
C VAL A 74 6.06 -9.78 -2.06
N VAL A 75 5.08 -10.60 -1.67
CA VAL A 75 4.86 -11.94 -2.23
C VAL A 75 4.54 -11.86 -3.72
N VAL A 76 3.63 -10.97 -4.13
CA VAL A 76 3.28 -10.77 -5.55
C VAL A 76 4.52 -10.34 -6.35
N THR A 77 5.30 -9.39 -5.84
CA THR A 77 6.56 -8.96 -6.49
C THR A 77 7.57 -10.09 -6.60
N GLY A 78 7.66 -10.94 -5.57
CA GLY A 78 8.47 -12.16 -5.56
C GLY A 78 8.08 -13.17 -6.63
N PHE A 79 6.79 -13.32 -6.92
CA PHE A 79 6.32 -14.18 -8.02
C PHE A 79 6.60 -13.58 -9.41
N LEU A 80 6.68 -12.25 -9.52
CA LEU A 80 6.88 -11.57 -10.80
C LEU A 80 8.34 -11.53 -11.25
N PHE A 81 9.31 -11.39 -10.35
CA PHE A 81 10.72 -11.21 -10.69
C PHE A 81 11.63 -12.30 -10.13
N SER A 82 12.87 -12.37 -10.65
CA SER A 82 13.91 -13.21 -10.05
C SER A 82 14.22 -12.75 -8.63
N PRO A 83 14.66 -13.64 -7.72
CA PRO A 83 14.77 -13.34 -6.29
C PRO A 83 15.52 -12.04 -5.95
N TRP A 84 16.69 -11.82 -6.55
CA TRP A 84 17.49 -10.61 -6.30
C TRP A 84 16.80 -9.33 -6.76
N TRP A 85 16.16 -9.37 -7.94
CA TRP A 85 15.41 -8.23 -8.46
C TRP A 85 14.12 -7.98 -7.70
N ALA A 86 13.42 -9.04 -7.27
CA ALA A 86 12.24 -8.92 -6.43
C ALA A 86 12.57 -8.23 -5.10
N ILE A 87 13.65 -8.65 -4.43
CA ILE A 87 14.12 -8.02 -3.19
C ILE A 87 14.45 -6.55 -3.44
N PHE A 88 15.23 -6.25 -4.49
CA PHE A 88 15.61 -4.89 -4.82
C PHE A 88 14.38 -4.00 -5.08
N TYR A 89 13.47 -4.44 -5.97
CA TYR A 89 12.28 -3.68 -6.32
C TYR A 89 11.31 -3.51 -5.15
N ALA A 90 11.06 -4.56 -4.37
CA ALA A 90 10.21 -4.47 -3.19
C ALA A 90 10.81 -3.52 -2.14
N THR A 91 12.12 -3.54 -1.94
CA THR A 91 12.81 -2.65 -0.99
C THR A 91 12.71 -1.19 -1.43
N VAL A 92 13.05 -0.90 -2.69
CA VAL A 92 12.96 0.45 -3.26
C VAL A 92 11.53 0.96 -3.16
N ALA A 93 10.55 0.15 -3.55
CA ALA A 93 9.14 0.55 -3.52
C ALA A 93 8.63 0.80 -2.09
N THR A 94 9.04 -0.04 -1.13
CA THR A 94 8.70 0.14 0.28
C THR A 94 9.32 1.41 0.85
N LEU A 95 10.60 1.68 0.56
CA LEU A 95 11.28 2.90 1.02
C LEU A 95 10.64 4.16 0.43
N CYS A 96 10.34 4.15 -0.87
CA CYS A 96 9.63 5.25 -1.52
C CYS A 96 8.25 5.48 -0.88
N SER A 97 7.52 4.42 -0.53
CA SER A 97 6.22 4.55 0.13
C SER A 97 6.31 5.07 1.55
N SER A 98 7.33 4.66 2.31
CA SER A 98 7.60 5.21 3.63
C SER A 98 7.98 6.68 3.55
N ALA A 99 8.82 7.06 2.60
CA ALA A 99 9.19 8.45 2.35
C ALA A 99 7.96 9.30 1.96
N LEU A 100 7.09 8.78 1.09
CA LEU A 100 5.84 9.45 0.72
C LEU A 100 4.90 9.62 1.92
N SER A 101 4.73 8.57 2.73
CA SER A 101 3.87 8.62 3.92
C SER A 101 4.40 9.63 4.95
N TYR A 102 5.71 9.65 5.16
CA TYR A 102 6.37 10.66 5.99
C TYR A 102 6.15 12.07 5.43
N TRP A 103 6.34 12.27 4.13
CA TRP A 103 6.15 13.57 3.49
C TRP A 103 4.71 14.08 3.67
N ILE A 104 3.72 13.21 3.46
CA ILE A 104 2.30 13.53 3.68
C ILE A 104 2.08 13.98 5.13
N GLY A 105 2.57 13.20 6.10
CA GLY A 105 2.46 13.55 7.52
C GLY A 105 3.19 14.85 7.88
N HIS A 106 4.38 15.07 7.33
CA HIS A 106 5.20 16.25 7.56
C HIS A 106 4.53 17.53 7.05
N VAL A 107 3.98 17.50 5.83
CA VAL A 107 3.26 18.64 5.24
C VAL A 107 1.99 18.96 6.02
N LEU A 108 1.23 17.94 6.42
CA LEU A 108 0.01 18.13 7.22
C LEU A 108 0.34 18.67 8.62
N GLY A 109 1.41 18.17 9.26
CA GLY A 109 1.83 18.55 10.60
C GLY A 109 2.40 19.98 10.70
N ARG A 110 3.06 20.49 9.65
CA ARG A 110 3.61 21.86 9.64
C ARG A 110 2.55 22.93 9.92
N SER A 111 1.33 22.74 9.44
CA SER A 111 0.23 23.69 9.66
C SER A 111 -0.27 23.78 11.11
N THR A 112 0.11 22.83 11.97
CA THR A 112 -0.36 22.72 13.36
C THR A 112 0.64 23.29 14.37
N ILE A 113 1.94 23.36 14.05
CA ILE A 113 2.99 23.81 14.97
C ILE A 113 3.19 25.34 14.94
N GLU A 114 2.65 26.03 13.93
CA GLU A 114 2.79 27.50 13.75
C GLU A 114 1.68 28.33 14.43
N LYS A 115 1.00 27.79 15.45
CA LYS A 115 0.02 28.52 16.29
C LYS A 115 0.31 28.31 17.76
#